data_AF-A0A371BXP2-F1
#
_entry.id   AF-A0A371BXP2-F1
#
_cell.length_a   1.000
_cell.length_b   1.000
_cell.length_c   1.000
_cell.angle_alpha   90.00
_cell.angle_beta   90.00
_cell.angle_gamma   90.00
#
_symmetry.space_group_name_H-M   'P 1'
#
loop_
_entity.id
_entity.type
_entity.pdbx_description
1 polymer ?
#
loop_
_entity_poly.entity_id
_entity_poly.type
_entity_poly.pdbx_seq_one_letter_code
_entity_poly.pdbx_strand_id
1 'polypeptide(L)'
;MTANKNITINNHTKVPQLVLWMRRQRVIRRLLAKYRDQGKIDEHLHHELYRVTMGNAYKDKREIIKEITRVKADWDRRKTLDSTSENSRL
;
A
#
# COMPACT_ATOMS: atom_id res chain seq x y z
N MET A 1 7.55 -36.53 -16.75
CA MET A 1 8.56 -35.60 -17.30
C MET A 1 7.85 -34.53 -18.13
N THR A 2 7.16 -33.58 -17.49
CA THR A 2 6.48 -32.50 -18.22
C THR A 2 7.46 -31.37 -18.44
N ALA A 3 7.75 -31.09 -19.72
CA ALA A 3 8.70 -30.08 -20.16
C ALA A 3 8.42 -28.72 -19.50
N ASN A 4 9.31 -28.32 -18.58
CA ASN A 4 9.46 -26.90 -18.26
C ASN A 4 10.04 -26.24 -19.50
N LYS A 5 9.16 -25.64 -20.30
CA LYS A 5 9.54 -24.81 -21.44
C LYS A 5 10.45 -23.71 -20.89
N ASN A 6 11.73 -23.79 -21.24
CA ASN A 6 12.69 -22.71 -21.03
C ASN A 6 12.26 -21.54 -21.90
N ILE A 7 11.45 -20.68 -21.31
CA ILE A 7 11.00 -19.45 -21.94
C ILE A 7 12.14 -18.42 -21.79
N THR A 8 13.17 -18.55 -22.61
CA THR A 8 14.17 -17.48 -22.82
C THR A 8 13.44 -16.32 -23.51
N ILE A 9 12.99 -15.33 -22.75
CA ILE A 9 12.41 -14.11 -23.31
C ILE A 9 13.43 -13.01 -23.19
N ASN A 10 13.94 -12.60 -24.34
CA ASN A 10 14.66 -11.35 -24.54
C ASN A 10 13.98 -10.22 -23.74
N ASN A 11 14.70 -9.63 -22.79
CA ASN A 11 14.21 -8.62 -21.83
C ASN A 11 13.56 -7.37 -22.49
N HIS A 12 13.65 -7.22 -23.81
CA HIS A 12 13.09 -6.11 -24.59
C HIS A 12 11.72 -6.37 -25.24
N THR A 13 11.18 -7.59 -25.20
CA THR A 13 9.92 -7.95 -25.92
C THR A 13 8.69 -8.09 -25.02
N LYS A 14 8.85 -8.01 -23.69
CA LYS A 14 7.71 -8.00 -22.75
C LYS A 14 7.24 -6.56 -22.54
N VAL A 15 5.92 -6.39 -22.39
CA VAL A 15 5.19 -5.13 -22.11
C VAL A 15 6.07 -3.99 -21.57
N PRO A 16 6.00 -2.76 -22.14
CA PRO A 16 6.90 -1.68 -21.75
C PRO A 16 6.93 -1.47 -20.23
N GLN A 17 8.11 -1.28 -19.65
CA GLN A 17 8.29 -1.09 -18.20
C GLN A 17 7.40 0.03 -17.63
N LEU A 18 7.20 1.09 -18.42
CA LEU A 18 6.28 2.19 -18.12
C LEU A 18 4.83 1.71 -17.95
N VAL A 19 4.36 0.78 -18.79
CA VAL A 19 3.01 0.21 -18.71
C VAL A 19 2.85 -0.62 -17.44
N LEU A 20 3.86 -1.40 -17.07
CA LEU A 20 3.86 -2.16 -15.81
C LEU A 20 3.80 -1.23 -14.59
N TRP A 21 4.59 -0.15 -14.61
CA TRP A 21 4.57 0.86 -13.56
C TRP A 21 3.20 1.54 -13.46
N MET A 22 2.60 1.97 -14.57
CA MET A 22 1.25 2.54 -14.60
C MET A 22 0.20 1.57 -14.05
N ARG A 23 0.26 0.29 -14.44
CA ARG A 23 -0.66 -0.75 -13.95
C ARG A 23 -0.53 -0.94 -12.44
N ARG A 24 0.71 -1.01 -11.93
CA ARG A 24 1.00 -1.11 -10.49
C ARG A 24 0.41 0.07 -9.72
N GLN A 25 0.71 1.30 -10.16
CA GLN A 25 0.20 2.53 -9.54
C GLN A 25 -1.34 2.54 -9.50
N ARG A 26 -2.01 2.16 -10.59
CA ARG A 26 -3.49 2.09 -10.65
C ARG A 26 -4.07 1.08 -9.66
N VAL A 27 -3.48 -0.12 -9.55
CA VAL A 27 -3.95 -1.16 -8.62
C VAL A 27 -3.84 -0.65 -7.18
N ILE A 28 -2.71 -0.04 -6.84
CA ILE A 28 -2.44 0.48 -5.50
C ILE A 28 -3.40 1.62 -5.15
N ARG A 29 -3.60 2.60 -6.05
CA ARG A 29 -4.51 3.74 -5.81
C ARG A 29 -5.96 3.30 -5.63
N ARG A 30 -6.42 2.33 -6.45
CA ARG A 30 -7.76 1.74 -6.29
C ARG A 30 -7.93 1.01 -4.96
N LEU A 31 -6.88 0.34 -4.48
CA LEU A 31 -6.89 -0.31 -3.17
C LEU A 31 -7.05 0.72 -2.05
N LEU A 32 -6.28 1.81 -2.08
CA LEU A 32 -6.37 2.89 -1.09
C LEU A 32 -7.77 3.51 -1.08
N ALA A 33 -8.32 3.84 -2.26
CA ALA A 33 -9.69 4.36 -2.36
C ALA A 33 -10.71 3.39 -1.75
N LYS A 34 -10.65 2.10 -2.11
CA LYS A 34 -11.54 1.07 -1.56
C LYS A 34 -11.41 0.95 -0.03
N TYR A 35 -10.21 1.06 0.52
CA TYR A 35 -9.99 0.95 1.96
C TYR A 35 -10.49 2.17 2.72
N ARG A 36 -10.43 3.35 2.11
CA ARG A 36 -11.02 4.58 2.63
C ARG A 36 -12.54 4.49 2.65
N ASP A 37 -13.16 4.00 1.57
CA ASP A 37 -14.61 3.82 1.48
C ASP A 37 -15.12 2.75 2.47
N GLN A 38 -14.27 1.78 2.83
CA GLN A 38 -14.55 0.79 3.88
C GLN A 38 -14.30 1.31 5.31
N GLY A 39 -13.81 2.53 5.49
CA GLY A 39 -13.44 3.07 6.80
C GLY A 39 -12.23 2.40 7.46
N LYS A 40 -11.43 1.62 6.71
CA LYS A 40 -10.23 0.98 7.24
C LYS A 40 -9.09 1.97 7.44
N ILE A 41 -9.04 2.99 6.59
CA ILE A 41 -8.09 4.11 6.64
C ILE A 41 -8.86 5.42 6.68
N ASP A 42 -8.30 6.38 7.40
CA ASP A 42 -8.79 7.76 7.46
C ASP A 42 -8.30 8.59 6.25
N GLU A 43 -8.91 9.75 6.01
CA GLU A 43 -8.54 10.68 4.94
C GLU A 43 -7.07 11.09 5.01
N HIS A 44 -6.58 11.44 6.21
CA HIS A 44 -5.20 11.88 6.40
C HIS A 44 -4.21 10.77 6.07
N LEU A 45 -4.46 9.56 6.57
CA LEU A 45 -3.62 8.39 6.29
C LEU A 45 -3.67 8.00 4.81
N HIS A 46 -4.84 8.08 4.18
CA HIS A 46 -4.99 7.86 2.74
C HIS A 46 -4.10 8.81 1.95
N HIS A 47 -4.13 10.10 2.28
CA HIS A 47 -3.38 11.13 1.55
C HIS A 47 -1.86 10.96 1.72
N GLU A 48 -1.38 10.60 2.91
CA GLU A 48 0.03 10.30 3.15
C GLU A 48 0.50 9.10 2.33
N LEU A 49 -0.22 7.97 2.43
CA LEU A 49 0.12 6.75 1.68
C LEU A 49 0.04 6.99 0.17
N TYR A 50 -0.92 7.79 -0.31
CA TYR A 50 -1.03 8.15 -1.71
C TYR A 50 0.25 8.83 -2.23
N ARG A 51 0.82 9.77 -1.47
CA ARG A 51 2.08 10.44 -1.86
C ARG A 51 3.25 9.46 -1.90
N VAL A 52 3.39 8.61 -0.87
CA VAL A 52 4.47 7.63 -0.78
C VAL A 52 4.42 6.62 -1.93
N THR A 53 3.23 6.23 -2.39
CA THR A 53 3.09 5.31 -3.53
C THR A 53 3.67 5.84 -4.84
N MET A 54 3.64 7.16 -5.05
CA MET A 54 4.18 7.79 -6.24
C MET A 54 5.72 7.72 -6.28
N GLY A 55 6.38 7.60 -5.13
CA GLY A 55 7.83 7.39 -5.02
C GLY A 55 8.30 5.96 -5.33
N ASN A 56 7.43 5.09 -5.88
CA ASN A 56 7.72 3.67 -6.13
C ASN A 56 8.19 2.91 -4.87
N ALA A 57 7.78 3.36 -3.69
CA ALA A 57 8.12 2.74 -2.41
C ALA A 57 7.55 1.32 -2.28
N TYR A 58 6.46 1.01 -3.00
CA TYR A 58 5.81 -0.30 -2.96
C TYR A 58 5.90 -0.98 -4.31
N LYS A 59 6.38 -2.22 -4.34
CA LYS A 59 6.49 -3.05 -5.55
C LYS A 59 5.21 -3.82 -5.82
N ASP A 60 4.51 -4.24 -4.77
CA ASP A 60 3.29 -5.06 -4.85
C ASP A 60 2.19 -4.57 -3.92
N LYS A 61 0.94 -4.93 -4.24
CA LYS A 61 -0.23 -4.62 -3.40
C LYS A 61 -0.13 -5.23 -1.98
N ARG A 62 0.66 -6.30 -1.80
CA ARG A 62 0.84 -6.94 -0.48
C ARG A 62 1.66 -6.07 0.46
N GLU A 63 2.68 -5.40 -0.08
CA GLU A 63 3.55 -4.50 0.67
C GLU A 63 2.77 -3.32 1.23
N ILE A 64 1.88 -2.73 0.42
CA ILE A 64 1.06 -1.62 0.91
C ILE A 64 0.01 -2.07 1.93
N ILE A 65 -0.56 -3.27 1.81
CA ILE A 65 -1.48 -3.80 2.81
C ILE A 65 -0.76 -4.01 4.15
N LYS A 66 0.48 -4.52 4.11
CA LYS A 66 1.31 -4.69 5.31
C LYS A 66 1.59 -3.33 5.96
N GLU A 67 1.93 -2.33 5.15
CA GLU A 67 2.17 -0.98 5.62
C GLU A 67 0.94 -0.33 6.24
N ILE A 68 -0.22 -0.41 5.57
CA ILE A 68 -1.50 0.09 6.11
C ILE A 68 -1.79 -0.53 7.47
N THR A 69 -1.57 -1.85 7.61
CA THR A 69 -1.81 -2.56 8.86
C THR A 69 -0.88 -2.08 9.97
N ARG A 70 0.40 -1.86 9.64
CA ARG A 70 1.39 -1.31 10.57
C ARG A 70 1.01 0.11 11.03
N VAL A 71 0.79 1.01 10.09
CA VAL A 71 0.50 2.43 10.38
C VAL A 71 -0.81 2.58 11.14
N LYS A 72 -1.83 1.78 10.80
CA LYS A 72 -3.09 1.75 11.55
C LYS A 72 -2.86 1.34 13.00
N ALA A 73 -2.11 0.26 13.25
CA ALA A 73 -1.80 -0.19 14.61
C ALA A 73 -1.03 0.87 15.41
N ASP A 74 -0.12 1.59 14.78
CA ASP A 74 0.61 2.68 15.42
C ASP A 74 -0.28 3.89 15.72
N TRP A 75 -1.23 4.22 14.83
CA TRP A 75 -2.21 5.29 15.05
C TRP A 75 -3.18 4.95 16.19
N ASP A 76 -3.73 3.73 16.21
CA ASP A 76 -4.61 3.26 17.27
C ASP A 76 -3.89 3.26 18.63
N ARG A 77 -2.60 2.88 18.67
CA ARG A 77 -1.77 2.95 19.88
C ARG A 77 -1.61 4.38 20.38
N ARG A 78 -1.30 5.33 19.49
CA ARG A 78 -1.14 6.76 19.85
C ARG A 78 -2.43 7.31 20.45
N LYS A 79 -3.56 7.07 19.80
CA LYS A 79 -4.87 7.52 20.27
C LYS A 79 -5.19 7.00 21.68
N THR A 80 -4.84 5.75 21.96
CA THR A 80 -5.05 5.13 23.28
C THR A 80 -4.19 5.81 24.36
N LEU A 81 -2.92 6.08 24.05
CA LEU A 81 -1.99 6.77 24.96
C LEU A 81 -2.45 8.20 25.26
N ASP A 82 -2.90 8.93 24.25
CA ASP A 82 -3.39 10.30 24.40
C ASP A 82 -4.64 10.32 25.30
N SER A 83 -5.61 9.44 25.03
CA SER A 83 -6.82 9.32 25.85
C SER A 83 -6.52 8.96 27.32
N THR A 84 -5.55 8.07 27.56
CA THR A 84 -5.14 7.68 28.91
C THR A 84 -4.48 8.85 29.65
N SER A 85 -3.64 9.62 28.94
CA SER A 85 -2.95 10.78 29.49
C SER A 85 -3.90 11.92 29.83
N GLU A 86 -4.93 12.15 29.00
CA GLU A 86 -5.99 13.12 29.26
C GLU A 86 -6.86 12.69 30.46
N ASN A 87 -7.24 11.42 30.53
CA ASN A 87 -8.03 10.88 31.65
C ASN A 87 -7.28 10.90 32.98
N SER A 88 -5.94 10.91 32.96
CA SER A 88 -5.12 11.04 34.17
C SER A 88 -4.92 12.51 34.61
N ARG A 89 -5.28 13.48 33.76
CA ARG A 89 -5.16 14.91 34.04
C ARG A 89 -6.46 15.55 34.53
N LEU A 90 -7.58 14.85 34.35
CA LEU A 90 -8.90 15.18 34.90
C LEU A 90 -9.05 14.57 36.29
#